data_AF-A0A661NKG0-F1
#
_entry.id   AF-A0A661NKG0-F1
#
_cell.length_a   1.000
_cell.length_b   1.000
_cell.length_c   1.000
_cell.angle_alpha   90.00
_cell.angle_beta   90.00
_cell.angle_gamma   90.00
#
_symmetry.space_group_name_H-M   'P 1'
#
loop_
_entity.id
_entity.type
_entity.pdbx_description
1 polymer ?
#
loop_
_entity_poly.entity_id
_entity_poly.type
_entity_poly.pdbx_seq_one_letter_code
_entity_poly.pdbx_strand_id
1 'polypeptide(L)'
;MDEGGSEEREERGKRAEPQGGGTALILLTVVAAPVALGFETLLRKLLFPPEFEEIRALLHPILTPLVWGLVALTAVVGALGLVLQRRLVARAIGRIPPTHRDSARLHRAKLGAFMLAASVPQVPAILATFGFMWGSSLTPTVLAIAVATLAIGLQAFLARSTERR
;
A
#
# COMPACT_ATOMS: atom_id res chain seq x y z
N MET A 1 -30.01 -25.65 -41.09
CA MET A 1 -28.94 -26.11 -40.17
C MET A 1 -27.78 -25.16 -40.36
N ASP A 2 -27.55 -24.22 -39.43
CA ASP A 2 -26.23 -23.94 -38.79
C ASP A 2 -26.22 -22.59 -38.00
N GLU A 3 -27.24 -22.30 -37.17
CA GLU A 3 -27.27 -21.08 -36.34
C GLU A 3 -26.80 -21.29 -34.88
N GLY A 4 -26.40 -22.51 -34.51
CA GLY A 4 -25.96 -22.83 -33.14
C GLY A 4 -24.51 -22.44 -32.80
N GLY A 5 -23.72 -21.98 -33.77
CA GLY A 5 -22.27 -21.77 -33.61
C GLY A 5 -21.83 -20.39 -33.14
N SER A 6 -22.70 -19.37 -33.19
CA SER A 6 -22.36 -17.99 -32.82
C SER A 6 -22.49 -17.72 -31.32
N GLU A 7 -23.48 -18.32 -30.66
CA GLU A 7 -23.71 -18.11 -29.21
C GLU A 7 -22.64 -18.80 -28.34
N GLU A 8 -22.18 -20.00 -28.70
CA GLU A 8 -21.11 -20.69 -27.97
C GLU A 8 -19.74 -19.98 -28.06
N ARG A 9 -19.52 -19.19 -29.12
CA ARG A 9 -18.28 -18.40 -29.28
C ARG A 9 -18.30 -17.13 -28.43
N GLU A 10 -19.46 -16.56 -28.16
CA GLU A 10 -19.60 -15.39 -27.29
C GLU A 10 -19.50 -15.79 -25.80
N GLU A 11 -20.00 -16.97 -25.42
CA GLU A 11 -19.82 -17.51 -24.06
C GLU A 11 -18.36 -17.91 -23.74
N ARG A 12 -17.60 -18.40 -24.73
CA ARG A 12 -16.15 -18.66 -24.55
C ARG A 12 -15.30 -17.39 -24.42
N GLY A 13 -15.85 -16.21 -24.71
CA GLY A 13 -15.22 -14.91 -24.48
C GLY A 13 -15.28 -14.45 -23.01
N LYS A 14 -16.17 -15.02 -22.20
CA LYS A 14 -16.21 -14.84 -20.73
C LYS A 14 -15.19 -15.75 -20.02
N ARG A 15 -13.99 -15.89 -20.60
CA ARG A 15 -12.85 -16.47 -19.87
C ARG A 15 -12.67 -15.66 -18.60
N ALA A 16 -12.91 -16.33 -17.49
CA ALA A 16 -12.66 -15.89 -16.14
C ALA A 16 -11.43 -14.97 -16.09
N GLU A 17 -11.64 -13.66 -15.93
CA GLU A 17 -10.59 -12.80 -15.43
C GLU A 17 -10.10 -13.45 -14.13
N PRO A 18 -8.80 -13.71 -13.98
CA PRO A 18 -8.30 -14.38 -12.81
C PRO A 18 -8.67 -13.53 -11.58
N GLN A 19 -9.56 -14.06 -10.75
CA GLN A 19 -9.92 -13.52 -9.43
C GLN A 19 -8.70 -13.31 -8.50
N GLY A 20 -7.48 -13.67 -8.95
CA GLY A 20 -6.21 -13.42 -8.27
C GLY A 20 -5.70 -11.98 -8.32
N GLY A 21 -6.22 -11.11 -9.19
CA GLY A 21 -5.69 -9.75 -9.37
C GLY A 21 -5.69 -8.89 -8.10
N GLY A 22 -6.77 -8.92 -7.31
CA GLY A 22 -6.88 -8.12 -6.08
C GLY A 22 -5.89 -8.56 -5.00
N THR A 23 -5.66 -9.88 -4.85
CA THR A 23 -4.69 -10.40 -3.88
C THR A 23 -3.26 -10.07 -4.29
N ALA A 24 -2.94 -10.18 -5.59
CA ALA A 24 -1.62 -9.81 -6.10
C ALA A 24 -1.33 -8.32 -5.87
N LEU A 25 -2.30 -7.43 -6.12
CA LEU A 25 -2.17 -5.99 -5.87
C LEU A 25 -1.95 -5.66 -4.39
N ILE A 26 -2.68 -6.32 -3.49
CA ILE A 26 -2.49 -6.16 -2.04
C ILE A 26 -1.08 -6.61 -1.64
N LEU A 27 -0.64 -7.81 -2.06
CA LEU A 27 0.69 -8.33 -1.74
C LEU A 27 1.79 -7.42 -2.28
N LEU A 28 1.64 -6.95 -3.53
CA LEU A 28 2.56 -5.99 -4.14
C LEU A 28 2.65 -4.72 -3.29
N THR A 29 1.52 -4.18 -2.84
CA THR A 29 1.47 -2.95 -2.04
C THR A 29 2.17 -3.11 -0.68
N VAL A 30 2.03 -4.28 -0.04
CA VAL A 30 2.63 -4.59 1.26
C VAL A 30 4.15 -4.82 1.13
N VAL A 31 4.59 -5.52 0.08
CA VAL A 31 5.99 -5.96 -0.07
C VAL A 31 6.87 -4.92 -0.78
N ALA A 32 6.29 -4.04 -1.60
CA ALA A 32 7.05 -3.09 -2.42
C ALA A 32 7.97 -2.17 -1.60
N ALA A 33 7.47 -1.58 -0.51
CA ALA A 33 8.26 -0.63 0.29
C ALA A 33 9.46 -1.28 1.00
N PRO A 34 9.32 -2.44 1.69
CA PRO A 34 10.46 -3.17 2.24
C PRO A 34 11.51 -3.56 1.19
N VAL A 35 11.06 -4.04 0.03
CA VAL A 35 11.95 -4.44 -1.07
C VAL A 35 12.70 -3.23 -1.62
N ALA A 36 12.01 -2.11 -1.85
CA ALA A 36 12.62 -0.87 -2.32
C ALA A 36 13.70 -0.36 -1.35
N LEU A 37 13.45 -0.38 -0.03
CA LEU A 37 14.46 -0.01 0.96
C LEU A 37 15.69 -0.91 0.91
N GLY A 38 15.50 -2.22 0.73
CA GLY A 38 16.60 -3.17 0.58
C GLY A 38 17.47 -2.87 -0.64
N PHE A 39 16.86 -2.61 -1.78
CA PHE A 39 17.56 -2.22 -3.01
C PHE A 39 18.26 -0.87 -2.85
N GLU A 40 17.60 0.13 -2.27
CA GLU A 40 18.18 1.45 -2.02
C GLU A 40 19.43 1.34 -1.14
N THR A 41 19.35 0.56 -0.06
CA THR A 41 20.47 0.33 0.86
C THR A 41 21.64 -0.37 0.18
N LEU A 42 21.36 -1.37 -0.67
CA LEU A 42 22.37 -2.08 -1.44
C LEU A 42 23.06 -1.17 -2.46
N LEU A 43 22.28 -0.46 -3.27
CA LEU A 43 22.80 0.46 -4.29
C LEU A 43 23.63 1.57 -3.65
N ARG A 44 23.21 2.08 -2.49
CA ARG A 44 23.97 3.09 -1.76
C ARG A 44 25.36 2.58 -1.39
N LYS A 45 25.44 1.38 -0.83
CA LYS A 45 26.71 0.77 -0.44
C LYS A 45 27.65 0.55 -1.64
N LEU A 46 27.10 0.34 -2.84
CA LEU A 46 27.87 0.06 -4.05
C LEU A 46 28.27 1.32 -4.82
N LEU A 47 27.41 2.35 -4.83
CA LEU A 47 27.55 3.49 -5.74
C LEU A 47 27.96 4.79 -5.04
N PHE A 48 27.79 4.92 -3.72
CA PHE A 48 28.04 6.19 -3.06
C PHE A 48 29.52 6.36 -2.71
N PRO A 49 30.15 7.47 -3.15
CA PRO A 49 31.50 7.82 -2.74
C PRO A 49 31.59 8.05 -1.22
N PRO A 50 32.77 7.82 -0.60
CA PRO A 50 32.96 8.03 0.84
C PRO A 50 32.70 9.49 1.27
N GLU A 51 32.90 10.48 0.40
CA GLU A 51 32.67 11.90 0.69
C GLU A 51 31.19 12.21 1.01
N PHE A 52 30.26 11.40 0.47
CA PHE A 52 28.84 11.54 0.82
C PHE A 52 28.56 11.20 2.28
N GLU A 53 29.35 10.32 2.91
CA GLU A 53 29.17 9.97 4.31
C GLU A 53 29.51 11.14 5.24
N GLU A 54 30.39 12.05 4.84
CA GLU A 54 30.71 13.26 5.62
C GLU A 54 29.52 14.23 5.67
N ILE A 55 28.88 14.48 4.52
CA ILE A 55 27.67 15.32 4.45
C ILE A 55 26.54 14.67 5.26
N ARG A 56 26.38 13.35 5.16
CA ARG A 56 25.38 12.61 5.92
C ARG A 56 25.65 12.67 7.42
N ALA A 57 26.90 12.58 7.86
CA ALA A 57 27.28 12.71 9.25
C ALA A 57 26.91 14.09 9.83
N LEU A 58 27.05 15.16 9.03
CA LEU A 58 26.62 16.51 9.42
C LEU A 58 25.09 16.62 9.59
N LEU A 59 24.31 15.99 8.71
CA LEU A 59 22.84 16.01 8.76
C LEU A 59 22.25 15.00 9.76
N HIS A 60 23.01 13.96 10.11
CA HIS A 60 22.60 12.88 10.98
C HIS A 60 21.92 13.31 12.30
N PRO A 61 22.50 14.24 13.11
CA PRO A 61 21.90 14.63 14.39
C PRO A 61 20.59 15.40 14.24
N ILE A 62 20.36 16.04 13.08
CA ILE A 62 19.13 16.81 12.80
C ILE A 62 18.05 15.89 12.22
N LEU A 63 18.41 15.05 11.24
CA LEU A 63 17.45 14.21 10.53
C LEU A 63 16.99 13.01 11.37
N THR A 64 17.85 12.40 12.16
CA THR A 64 17.49 11.22 12.97
C THR A 64 16.29 11.46 13.91
N PRO A 65 16.24 12.53 14.74
CA PRO A 65 15.08 12.79 15.58
C PRO A 65 13.82 13.14 14.76
N LEU A 66 13.97 13.81 13.61
CA LEU A 66 12.83 14.08 12.71
C LEU A 66 12.23 12.79 12.17
N VAL A 67 13.05 11.83 11.76
CA VAL A 67 12.57 10.53 11.27
C VAL A 67 11.91 9.72 12.39
N TRP A 68 12.38 9.82 13.64
CA TRP A 68 11.63 9.27 14.78
C TRP A 68 10.25 9.89 14.94
N GLY A 69 10.13 11.20 14.75
CA GLY A 69 8.84 11.88 14.65
C GLY A 69 7.95 11.29 13.55
N LEU A 70 8.53 10.96 12.39
CA LEU A 70 7.82 10.30 11.29
C LEU A 70 7.37 8.87 11.66
N VAL A 71 8.11 8.12 12.47
CA VAL A 71 7.65 6.80 12.98
C VAL A 71 6.36 6.97 13.78
N ALA A 72 6.36 7.90 14.75
CA ALA A 72 5.19 8.19 15.57
C ALA A 72 4.00 8.68 14.72
N LEU A 73 4.27 9.59 13.78
CA LEU A 73 3.27 10.08 12.84
C LEU A 73 2.70 8.95 11.97
N THR A 74 3.54 8.04 11.47
CA THR A 74 3.12 6.87 10.69
C THR A 74 2.18 5.98 11.48
N ALA A 75 2.46 5.75 12.77
CA ALA A 75 1.59 4.96 13.64
C ALA A 75 0.21 5.64 13.82
N VAL A 76 0.20 6.94 14.12
CA VAL A 76 -1.04 7.72 14.28
C VAL A 76 -1.85 7.72 12.99
N VAL A 77 -1.20 8.03 11.86
CA VAL A 77 -1.82 8.10 10.54
C VAL A 77 -2.28 6.73 10.06
N GLY A 78 -1.56 5.65 10.40
CA GLY A 78 -2.00 4.27 10.15
C GLY A 78 -3.29 3.93 10.90
N ALA A 79 -3.38 4.29 12.18
CA ALA A 79 -4.61 4.11 12.97
C ALA A 79 -5.79 4.91 12.38
N LEU A 80 -5.54 6.18 12.02
CA LEU A 80 -6.54 7.02 11.33
C LEU A 80 -6.93 6.44 9.96
N GLY A 81 -6.00 5.83 9.25
CA GLY A 81 -6.20 5.13 7.98
C GLY A 81 -7.23 4.01 8.09
N LEU A 82 -7.29 3.30 9.22
CA LEU A 82 -8.31 2.25 9.46
C LEU A 82 -9.72 2.86 9.55
N VAL A 83 -9.85 3.98 10.27
CA VAL A 83 -11.12 4.72 10.39
C VAL A 83 -11.53 5.29 9.03
N LEU A 84 -10.57 5.84 8.29
CA LEU A 84 -10.78 6.38 6.96
C LEU A 84 -11.25 5.29 5.99
N GLN A 85 -10.60 4.11 5.98
CA GLN A 85 -10.99 2.99 5.13
C GLN A 85 -12.46 2.61 5.35
N ARG A 86 -12.90 2.48 6.61
CA ARG A 86 -14.30 2.17 6.94
C ARG A 86 -15.26 3.21 6.35
N ARG A 87 -14.91 4.50 6.50
CA ARG A 87 -15.71 5.61 5.94
C ARG A 87 -15.72 5.62 4.42
N LEU A 88 -14.59 5.37 3.78
CA LEU A 88 -14.46 5.32 2.32
C LEU A 88 -15.24 4.14 1.74
N VAL A 89 -15.16 2.96 2.36
CA VAL A 89 -15.94 1.78 1.95
C VAL A 89 -17.44 2.04 2.09
N ALA A 90 -17.89 2.56 3.23
CA ALA A 90 -19.30 2.89 3.45
C ALA A 90 -19.82 3.91 2.42
N ARG A 91 -19.04 4.96 2.15
CA ARG A 91 -19.37 5.96 1.12
C ARG A 91 -19.38 5.36 -0.29
N ALA A 92 -18.41 4.52 -0.63
CA ALA A 92 -18.31 3.91 -1.96
C ALA A 92 -19.47 2.94 -2.23
N ILE A 93 -19.83 2.11 -1.25
CA ILE A 93 -20.99 1.19 -1.36
C ILE A 93 -22.31 1.96 -1.40
N GLY A 94 -22.43 3.03 -0.60
CA GLY A 94 -23.62 3.89 -0.59
C GLY A 94 -23.92 4.56 -1.93
N ARG A 95 -22.90 4.76 -2.78
CA ARG A 95 -23.05 5.31 -4.14
C ARG A 95 -23.51 4.29 -5.17
N ILE A 96 -23.52 3.00 -4.86
CA ILE A 96 -23.97 1.95 -5.79
C ILE A 96 -25.48 1.77 -5.63
N PRO A 97 -26.28 2.03 -6.68
CA PRO A 97 -27.73 1.80 -6.65
C PRO A 97 -28.06 0.35 -6.26
N PRO A 98 -29.10 0.10 -5.45
CA PRO A 98 -29.44 -1.26 -5.01
C PRO A 98 -29.61 -2.26 -6.16
N THR A 99 -30.16 -1.81 -7.29
CA THR A 99 -30.38 -2.60 -8.50
C THR A 99 -29.10 -3.03 -9.22
N HIS A 100 -27.96 -2.42 -8.89
CA HIS A 100 -26.66 -2.65 -9.53
C HIS A 100 -25.61 -3.18 -8.52
N ARG A 101 -26.04 -3.68 -7.36
CA ARG A 101 -25.15 -4.26 -6.35
C ARG A 101 -24.79 -5.70 -6.71
N ASP A 102 -23.99 -5.85 -7.75
CA ASP A 102 -23.30 -7.11 -8.04
C ASP A 102 -22.04 -7.26 -7.16
N SER A 103 -21.58 -8.50 -6.99
CA SER A 103 -20.40 -8.83 -6.17
C SER A 103 -19.12 -8.19 -6.72
N ALA A 104 -19.00 -8.04 -8.03
CA ALA A 104 -17.84 -7.47 -8.69
C ALA A 104 -17.67 -5.97 -8.41
N ARG A 105 -18.74 -5.18 -8.48
CA ARG A 105 -18.75 -3.74 -8.19
C ARG A 105 -18.50 -3.45 -6.72
N LEU A 106 -19.08 -4.27 -5.84
CA LEU A 106 -18.80 -4.18 -4.40
C LEU A 106 -17.32 -4.44 -4.11
N HIS A 107 -16.74 -5.47 -4.74
CA HIS A 107 -15.32 -5.78 -4.58
C HIS A 107 -14.42 -4.64 -5.13
N ARG A 108 -14.72 -4.11 -6.32
CA ARG A 108 -13.98 -2.96 -6.90
C ARG A 108 -14.06 -1.72 -5.99
N ALA A 109 -15.23 -1.42 -5.43
CA ALA A 109 -15.40 -0.30 -4.49
C ALA A 109 -14.57 -0.48 -3.21
N LYS A 110 -14.55 -1.69 -2.65
CA LYS A 110 -13.72 -2.03 -1.48
C LYS A 110 -12.22 -1.91 -1.80
N LEU A 111 -11.79 -2.44 -2.95
CA LEU A 111 -10.39 -2.38 -3.37
C LEU A 111 -9.95 -0.92 -3.61
N GLY A 112 -10.76 -0.11 -4.29
CA GLY A 112 -10.47 1.31 -4.49
C GLY A 112 -10.36 2.09 -3.18
N ALA A 113 -11.28 1.83 -2.23
CA ALA A 113 -11.22 2.43 -0.90
C ALA A 113 -9.98 1.98 -0.10
N PHE A 114 -9.59 0.71 -0.23
CA PHE A 114 -8.36 0.18 0.36
C PHE A 114 -7.12 0.88 -0.21
N MET A 115 -6.99 0.97 -1.55
CA MET A 115 -5.84 1.62 -2.18
C MET A 115 -5.68 3.08 -1.73
N LEU A 116 -6.79 3.83 -1.65
CA LEU A 116 -6.78 5.21 -1.14
C LEU A 116 -6.40 5.30 0.33
N ALA A 117 -6.93 4.41 1.17
CA ALA A 117 -6.63 4.41 2.60
C ALA A 117 -5.20 3.93 2.91
N ALA A 118 -4.64 3.06 2.07
CA ALA A 118 -3.28 2.53 2.20
C ALA A 118 -2.22 3.59 1.90
N SER A 119 -2.51 4.57 1.05
CA SER A 119 -1.59 5.69 0.77
C SER A 119 -1.32 6.58 1.99
N VAL A 120 -2.24 6.60 2.95
CA VAL A 120 -2.19 7.50 4.11
C VAL A 120 -0.99 7.20 5.04
N PRO A 121 -0.78 5.98 5.55
CA PRO A 121 0.43 5.64 6.29
C PRO A 121 1.70 5.59 5.42
N GLN A 122 1.60 5.49 4.09
CA GLN A 122 2.78 5.45 3.20
C GLN A 122 3.51 6.79 3.12
N VAL A 123 2.80 7.93 3.13
CA VAL A 123 3.41 9.25 3.01
C VAL A 123 4.51 9.50 4.05
N PRO A 124 4.26 9.35 5.38
CA PRO A 124 5.32 9.56 6.36
C PRO A 124 6.45 8.51 6.28
N ALA A 125 6.15 7.26 5.88
CA ALA A 125 7.18 6.26 5.65
C ALA A 125 8.09 6.58 4.45
N ILE A 126 7.53 7.13 3.37
CA ILE A 126 8.30 7.65 2.23
C ILE A 126 9.15 8.84 2.68
N LEU A 127 8.61 9.77 3.47
CA LEU A 127 9.43 10.86 4.02
C LEU A 127 10.57 10.34 4.91
N ALA A 128 10.38 9.21 5.60
CA ALA A 128 11.43 8.56 6.37
C ALA A 128 12.52 7.93 5.49
N THR A 129 12.19 7.43 4.28
CA THR A 129 13.19 6.97 3.31
C THR A 129 13.97 8.15 2.73
N PHE A 130 13.29 9.27 2.43
CA PHE A 130 13.98 10.52 2.10
C PHE A 130 14.91 10.95 3.25
N GLY A 131 14.46 10.91 4.52
CA GLY A 131 15.34 11.18 5.66
C GLY A 131 16.59 10.29 5.69
N PHE A 132 16.43 8.99 5.40
CA PHE A 132 17.54 8.05 5.32
C PHE A 132 18.51 8.38 4.18
N MET A 133 17.98 8.76 3.01
CA MET A 133 18.77 9.19 1.86
C MET A 133 19.68 10.39 2.16
N TRP A 134 19.23 11.32 2.99
CA TRP A 134 20.04 12.49 3.39
C TRP A 134 20.89 12.30 4.66
N GLY A 135 20.84 11.12 5.30
CA GLY A 135 21.76 10.82 6.41
C GLY A 135 21.12 10.48 7.75
N SER A 136 19.79 10.33 7.85
CA SER A 136 19.19 9.78 9.07
C SER A 136 19.68 8.36 9.36
N SER A 137 19.56 7.94 10.62
CA SER A 137 19.77 6.54 11.00
C SER A 137 18.82 5.60 10.24
N LEU A 138 19.32 4.39 9.92
CA LEU A 138 18.53 3.32 9.27
C LEU A 138 17.42 2.81 10.18
N THR A 139 17.67 2.73 11.49
CA THR A 139 16.75 2.16 12.48
C THR A 139 15.35 2.80 12.46
N PRO A 140 15.19 4.13 12.61
CA PRO A 140 13.87 4.76 12.58
C PRO A 140 13.21 4.65 11.19
N THR A 141 13.97 4.60 10.10
CA THR A 141 13.42 4.41 8.75
C THR A 141 12.83 3.02 8.57
N VAL A 142 13.55 1.97 8.99
CA VAL A 142 13.05 0.60 8.98
C VAL A 142 11.79 0.48 9.84
N LEU A 143 11.77 1.12 11.01
CA LEU A 143 10.59 1.14 11.88
C LEU A 143 9.40 1.85 11.23
N ALA A 144 9.61 3.01 10.59
CA ALA A 144 8.54 3.72 9.88
C ALA A 144 7.92 2.84 8.78
N ILE A 145 8.77 2.16 7.99
CA ILE A 145 8.31 1.23 6.94
C ILE A 145 7.59 0.04 7.56
N ALA A 146 8.12 -0.56 8.63
CA ALA A 146 7.48 -1.69 9.31
C ALA A 146 6.09 -1.30 9.83
N VAL A 147 5.96 -0.15 10.49
CA VAL A 147 4.67 0.36 10.99
C VAL A 147 3.70 0.62 9.84
N ALA A 148 4.13 1.28 8.76
CA ALA A 148 3.28 1.50 7.58
C ALA A 148 2.82 0.17 6.96
N THR A 149 3.74 -0.78 6.82
CA THR A 149 3.48 -2.11 6.25
C THR A 149 2.46 -2.88 7.10
N LEU A 150 2.62 -2.86 8.43
CA LEU A 150 1.67 -3.47 9.37
C LEU A 150 0.30 -2.79 9.30
N ALA A 151 0.24 -1.45 9.22
CA ALA A 151 -1.01 -0.72 9.08
C ALA A 151 -1.75 -1.12 7.80
N ILE A 152 -1.06 -1.17 6.66
CA ILE A 152 -1.63 -1.60 5.37
C ILE A 152 -2.04 -3.07 5.42
N GLY A 153 -1.23 -3.94 6.02
CA GLY A 153 -1.56 -5.35 6.21
C GLY A 153 -2.82 -5.54 7.04
N LEU A 154 -2.99 -4.75 8.10
CA LEU A 154 -4.19 -4.75 8.93
C LEU A 154 -5.42 -4.22 8.18
N GLN A 155 -5.26 -3.13 7.41
CA GLN A 155 -6.29 -2.61 6.51
C GLN A 155 -6.77 -3.68 5.51
N ALA A 156 -5.83 -4.43 4.93
CA ALA A 156 -6.12 -5.51 3.98
C ALA A 156 -6.83 -6.68 4.65
N PHE A 157 -6.37 -7.08 5.84
CA PHE A 157 -6.98 -8.14 6.63
C PHE A 157 -8.43 -7.80 7.00
N LEU A 158 -8.67 -6.58 7.45
CA LEU A 158 -10.02 -6.11 7.81
C LEU A 158 -10.96 -6.01 6.60
N ALA A 159 -10.44 -5.62 5.44
CA ALA A 159 -11.20 -5.63 4.19
C ALA A 159 -11.66 -7.04 3.79
N ARG A 160 -10.80 -8.06 3.98
CA ARG A 160 -11.14 -9.46 3.69
C ARG A 160 -12.09 -10.06 4.71
N SER A 161 -11.94 -9.76 6.00
CA SER A 161 -12.79 -10.34 7.04
C SER A 161 -14.25 -9.89 6.94
N THR A 162 -14.50 -8.72 6.34
CA THR A 162 -15.87 -8.24 6.05
C THR A 162 -16.52 -8.92 4.85
N GLU A 163 -15.82 -9.76 4.08
CA GLU A 163 -16.40 -10.54 2.98
C GLU A 163 -16.92 -11.92 3.43
N ARG A 164 -16.56 -12.38 4.63
CA ARG A 164 -16.96 -13.70 5.15
C ARG A 164 -18.22 -13.70 6.02
N ARG A 165 -18.86 -12.54 6.20
CA ARG A 165 -20.11 -12.37 6.94
C ARG A 165 -21.21 -11.94 5.98
#